data_AF-A0A3M5V6Q4-F1
#
_entry.id   AF-A0A3M5V6Q4-F1
#
_cell.length_a   1.000
_cell.length_b   1.000
_cell.length_c   1.000
_cell.angle_alpha   90.00
_cell.angle_beta   90.00
_cell.angle_gamma   90.00
#
_symmetry.space_group_name_H-M   'P 1'
#
loop_
_entity.id
_entity.type
_entity.pdbx_description
1 polymer ?
#
loop_
_entity_poly.entity_id
_entity_poly.type
_entity_poly.pdbx_seq_one_letter_code
_entity_poly.pdbx_strand_id
1 'polypeptide(L)'
;MLGALLAAGLAGRFAPSLDIPTRSLVAAVIGGLLLGYGSRLAYGCNIGAYFSGIASGSLHGWLWLVAAYAGNVIGVRLRPIFFTGERPQVALTGC
;
A
#
# COMPACT_ATOMS: atom_id res chain seq x y z
N MET A 1 -0.91 -8.87 -12.21
CA MET A 1 -0.82 -7.76 -13.20
C MET A 1 -1.90 -7.86 -14.27
N LEU A 2 -1.96 -8.92 -15.08
CA LEU A 2 -2.99 -9.09 -16.13
C LEU A 2 -4.44 -8.94 -15.64
N GLY A 3 -4.80 -9.58 -14.53
CA GLY A 3 -6.16 -9.46 -13.98
C GLY A 3 -6.53 -8.05 -13.50
N ALA A 4 -5.57 -7.32 -12.90
CA ALA A 4 -5.78 -5.94 -12.48
C ALA A 4 -5.93 -5.00 -13.69
N LEU A 5 -5.15 -5.22 -14.74
CA LEU A 5 -5.23 -4.47 -16.00
C LEU A 5 -6.56 -4.71 -16.71
N LEU A 6 -7.00 -5.97 -16.82
CA LEU A 6 -8.30 -6.33 -17.39
C LEU A 6 -9.47 -5.72 -16.60
N ALA A 7 -9.43 -5.80 -15.27
CA ALA A 7 -10.47 -5.22 -14.42
C ALA A 7 -10.50 -3.68 -14.46
N ALA A 8 -9.34 -3.03 -14.63
CA ALA A 8 -9.26 -1.58 -14.82
C ALA A 8 -9.77 -1.17 -16.21
N GLY A 9 -9.45 -1.96 -17.25
CA GLY A 9 -9.92 -1.75 -18.62
C GLY A 9 -11.43 -1.92 -18.77
N LEU A 10 -12.00 -2.99 -18.20
CA LEU A 10 -13.45 -3.22 -18.21
C LEU A 10 -14.23 -2.16 -17.42
N ALA A 11 -13.64 -1.59 -16.37
CA ALA A 11 -14.27 -0.54 -15.58
C ALA A 11 -14.05 0.87 -16.14
N GLY A 12 -13.42 1.03 -17.31
CA GLY A 12 -13.20 2.33 -17.97
C GLY A 12 -12.34 3.33 -17.19
N ARG A 13 -11.79 2.92 -16.04
CA ARG A 13 -11.03 3.75 -15.09
C ARG A 13 -9.52 3.74 -15.35
N PHE A 14 -9.15 3.51 -16.59
CA PHE A 14 -7.75 3.55 -17.03
C PHE A 14 -7.33 5.01 -17.19
N ALA A 15 -7.01 5.65 -16.06
CA ALA A 15 -6.58 7.04 -15.99
C ALA A 15 -5.08 7.12 -15.68
N PRO A 16 -4.20 7.10 -16.69
CA PRO A 16 -2.78 7.39 -16.49
C PRO A 16 -2.60 8.89 -16.21
N SER A 17 -2.84 9.32 -14.97
CA SER A 17 -2.52 10.67 -14.52
C SER A 17 -1.03 10.75 -14.21
N LEU A 18 -0.24 11.33 -15.12
CA LEU A 18 1.19 11.60 -14.94
C LEU A 18 1.46 12.88 -14.14
N ASP A 19 0.42 13.57 -13.68
CA ASP A 19 0.51 14.81 -12.91
C ASP A 19 0.69 14.52 -11.42
N ILE A 20 1.84 13.94 -11.07
CA ILE A 20 2.18 13.55 -9.70
C ILE A 20 3.16 14.59 -9.14
N PRO A 21 2.82 15.30 -8.04
CA PRO A 21 3.73 16.28 -7.47
C PRO A 21 5.03 15.60 -7.02
N THR A 22 6.17 16.25 -7.21
CA THR A 22 7.51 15.70 -6.90
C THR A 22 7.63 15.21 -5.45
N ARG A 23 6.91 15.82 -4.51
CA ARG A 23 6.81 15.35 -3.11
C ARG A 23 6.14 13.97 -2.97
N SER A 24 5.09 13.71 -3.75
CA SER A 24 4.39 12.41 -3.81
C SER A 24 5.29 11.34 -4.45
N LEU A 25 6.05 11.70 -5.50
CA LEU A 25 7.03 10.80 -6.10
C LEU A 25 8.13 10.40 -5.11
N VAL A 26 8.70 11.36 -4.37
CA VAL A 26 9.71 11.09 -3.34
C VAL A 26 9.14 10.21 -2.22
N ALA A 27 7.91 10.48 -1.77
CA ALA A 27 7.22 9.65 -0.78
C ALA A 27 6.98 8.22 -1.30
N ALA A 28 6.62 8.06 -2.57
CA ALA A 28 6.41 6.75 -3.20
C ALA A 28 7.71 5.95 -3.33
N VAL A 29 8.83 6.59 -3.68
CA VAL A 29 10.15 5.94 -3.74
C VAL A 29 10.59 5.50 -2.35
N ILE A 30 10.56 6.40 -1.37
CA ILE A 30 10.96 6.09 0.01
C ILE A 30 10.05 5.01 0.60
N GLY A 31 8.74 5.14 0.43
CA GLY A 31 7.76 4.15 0.86
C GLY A 31 7.98 2.79 0.18
N GLY A 32 8.23 2.76 -1.13
CA GLY A 32 8.52 1.54 -1.87
C GLY A 32 9.78 0.82 -1.38
N LEU A 33 10.86 1.56 -1.10
CA LEU A 33 12.09 0.99 -0.53
C LEU A 33 11.86 0.43 0.87
N LEU A 34 11.13 1.15 1.73
CA LEU A 34 10.76 0.69 3.08
C LEU A 34 9.89 -0.57 3.03
N LEU A 35 8.89 -0.62 2.14
CA LEU A 35 8.04 -1.80 1.93
C LEU A 35 8.86 -2.99 1.43
N GLY A 36 9.76 -2.77 0.46
CA GLY A 36 10.66 -3.80 -0.05
C GLY A 36 11.56 -4.36 1.06
N TYR A 37 12.23 -3.48 1.81
CA TYR A 37 13.08 -3.88 2.92
C TYR A 37 12.31 -4.64 4.00
N GLY A 38 11.14 -4.12 4.40
CA GLY A 38 10.26 -4.74 5.40
C GLY A 38 9.76 -6.12 4.98
N SER A 39 9.40 -6.32 3.71
CA SER A 39 8.97 -7.63 3.18
C SER A 39 10.07 -8.69 3.27
N ARG A 40 11.34 -8.28 3.16
CA ARG A 40 12.47 -9.20 3.31
C ARG A 40 12.73 -9.57 4.77
N LEU A 41 12.60 -8.60 5.68
CA LEU A 41 12.69 -8.85 7.13
C LEU A 41 11.55 -9.73 7.65
N ALA A 42 10.36 -9.59 7.07
CA ALA A 42 9.16 -10.35 7.42
C ALA A 42 9.06 -11.71 6.72
N TYR A 43 10.06 -12.10 5.91
CA TYR A 43 10.05 -13.33 5.11
C TYR A 43 8.78 -13.51 4.25
N GLY A 44 8.20 -12.41 3.76
CA GLY A 44 6.96 -12.46 3.00
C GLY A 44 6.47 -11.09 2.55
N CYS A 45 5.65 -11.08 1.50
CA CYS A 45 4.83 -9.92 1.19
C CYS A 45 3.66 -9.82 2.18
N ASN A 46 3.01 -8.66 2.33
CA ASN A 46 1.91 -8.48 3.29
C ASN A 46 0.84 -9.59 3.23
N ILE A 47 0.49 -10.06 2.03
CA ILE A 47 -0.47 -11.14 1.83
C ILE A 47 0.13 -12.49 2.26
N GLY A 48 1.37 -12.78 1.85
CA GLY A 48 2.06 -14.02 2.17
C GLY A 48 2.35 -14.17 3.67
N ALA A 49 2.76 -13.11 4.35
CA ALA A 49 2.95 -13.10 5.80
C ALA A 49 1.63 -13.32 6.55
N TYR A 50 0.54 -12.73 6.05
CA TYR A 50 -0.80 -12.93 6.62
C TYR A 50 -1.29 -14.38 6.46
N PHE A 51 -1.24 -14.94 5.25
CA PHE A 51 -1.69 -16.32 5.01
C PHE A 51 -0.72 -17.38 5.56
N SER A 52 0.59 -17.21 5.44
CA SER A 52 1.57 -18.21 5.88
C SER A 52 1.87 -18.12 7.38
N GLY A 53 1.85 -16.92 7.97
CA GLY A 53 2.20 -16.73 9.37
C GLY A 53 1.01 -16.90 10.30
N ILE A 54 -0.10 -16.22 9.99
CA ILE A 54 -1.28 -16.20 10.86
C ILE A 54 -2.15 -17.43 10.64
N ALA A 55 -2.37 -17.86 9.39
CA ALA A 55 -3.22 -19.03 9.14
C ALA A 55 -2.56 -20.34 9.62
N SER A 56 -1.23 -20.40 9.70
CA SER A 56 -0.50 -21.51 10.31
C SER A 56 -0.38 -21.41 11.85
N GLY A 57 -0.93 -20.38 12.48
CA GLY A 57 -0.95 -20.22 13.94
C GLY A 57 0.40 -19.82 14.55
N SER A 58 1.32 -19.26 13.76
CA SER A 58 2.67 -18.93 14.24
C SER A 58 2.70 -17.62 15.05
N LEU A 59 3.42 -17.65 16.18
CA LEU A 59 3.66 -16.48 17.03
C LEU A 59 4.30 -15.31 16.25
N HIS A 60 5.17 -15.64 15.28
CA HIS A 60 5.83 -14.67 14.41
C HIS A 60 4.82 -13.91 13.53
N GLY A 61 3.79 -14.60 13.02
CA GLY A 61 2.74 -13.97 12.20
C GLY A 61 1.88 -12.98 13.00
N TRP A 62 1.59 -13.31 14.26
CA TRP A 62 0.88 -12.41 15.18
C TRP A 62 1.70 -11.18 15.55
N LEU A 63 2.99 -11.35 15.84
CA LEU A 63 3.92 -10.25 16.12
C LEU A 63 4.07 -9.34 14.89
N TRP A 64 4.17 -9.94 13.71
CA TRP A 64 4.17 -9.23 12.44
C TRP A 64 2.90 -8.42 12.23
N LEU A 65 1.71 -8.97 12.57
CA LEU A 65 0.44 -8.25 12.44
C LEU A 65 0.39 -6.98 13.30
N VAL A 66 0.83 -7.06 14.57
CA VAL A 66 0.87 -5.89 15.46
C VAL A 66 1.84 -4.83 14.93
N ALA A 67 3.04 -5.25 14.49
CA ALA A 67 4.03 -4.34 13.92
C ALA A 67 3.54 -3.69 12.61
N ALA A 68 2.92 -4.48 11.71
CA ALA A 68 2.36 -4.00 10.46
C ALA A 68 1.19 -3.02 10.70
N TYR A 69 0.33 -3.31 11.68
CA TYR A 69 -0.76 -2.42 12.06
C TYR A 69 -0.25 -1.08 12.60
N ALA A 70 0.71 -1.10 13.54
CA ALA A 70 1.33 0.11 14.08
C ALA A 70 2.03 0.93 12.98
N GLY A 71 2.79 0.27 12.10
CA GLY A 71 3.43 0.90 10.95
C GLY A 71 2.43 1.57 10.01
N ASN A 72 1.28 0.94 9.76
CA ASN A 72 0.23 1.52 8.93
C ASN A 72 -0.42 2.76 9.57
N VAL A 73 -0.67 2.74 10.88
CA VAL A 73 -1.19 3.92 11.61
C VAL A 73 -0.23 5.10 11.49
N ILE A 74 1.07 4.86 11.67
CA ILE A 74 2.11 5.88 11.54
C ILE A 74 2.19 6.38 10.09
N GLY A 75 2.18 5.48 9.10
CA GLY A 75 2.20 5.83 7.67
C GLY A 75 1.02 6.69 7.24
N VAL A 76 -0.20 6.36 7.68
CA VAL A 76 -1.40 7.16 7.41
C VAL A 76 -1.30 8.54 8.05
N ARG A 77 -0.69 8.63 9.24
CA ARG A 77 -0.49 9.91 9.93
C ARG A 77 0.60 10.78 9.30
N LEU A 78 1.58 10.17 8.62
CA LEU A 78 2.62 10.86 7.84
C LEU A 78 2.12 11.31 6.45
N ARG A 79 1.08 10.65 5.92
CA ARG A 79 0.45 10.99 4.63
C ARG A 79 0.15 12.50 4.46
N PRO A 80 -0.53 13.21 5.38
CA PRO A 80 -0.82 14.64 5.20
C PRO A 80 0.43 15.55 5.05
N ILE A 81 1.59 15.09 5.51
CA ILE A 81 2.86 15.85 5.43
C ILE A 81 3.46 15.79 4.02
N PHE A 82 3.31 14.66 3.34
CA PHE A 82 3.84 14.47 1.98
C PHE A 82 2.82 14.85 0.90
N PHE A 83 1.53 14.77 1.22
CA PHE A 83 0.41 14.93 0.29
C PHE A 83 -0.43 16.19 0.58
N THR A 84 0.20 17.31 0.99
CA THR A 84 -0.43 18.59 1.39
C THR A 84 -1.27 19.29 0.31
N GLY A 85 -1.42 18.70 -0.89
CA GLY A 85 -2.23 19.26 -1.97
C GLY A 85 -2.94 18.23 -2.85
N GLU A 86 -2.86 16.92 -2.53
CA GLU A 86 -3.71 15.96 -3.22
C GLU A 86 -5.14 16.15 -2.73
N ARG A 87 -6.02 16.57 -3.65
CA ARG A 87 -7.46 16.57 -3.41
C ARG A 87 -7.84 15.18 -2.89
N PRO A 88 -8.71 15.07 -1.87
CA PRO A 88 -9.26 13.77 -1.49
C PRO A 88 -9.68 13.06 -2.77
N GLN A 89 -9.21 11.83 -3.01
CA GLN A 89 -9.74 11.05 -4.12
C GLN A 89 -11.25 11.08 -3.96
N VAL A 90 -11.91 11.77 -4.89
CA VAL A 90 -13.35 11.84 -4.99
C VAL A 90 -13.77 10.38 -4.99
N ALA A 91 -14.49 9.98 -3.94
CA ALA A 91 -15.23 8.74 -3.94
C ALA A 91 -15.94 8.74 -5.28
N LEU A 92 -15.52 7.87 -6.19
CA LEU A 92 -16.25 7.64 -7.43
C LEU A 92 -17.54 7.01 -6.97
N THR A 93 -18.50 7.89 -6.65
CA THR A 93 -19.91 7.61 -6.54
C THR A 93 -20.24 6.84 -7.79
N GLY A 94 -20.48 5.54 -7.61
CA GLY A 94 -20.96 4.70 -8.66
C GLY A 94 -22.22 5.32 -9.23
N CYS A 95 -22.18 5.58 -10.53
CA CYS A 95 -23.25 5.22 -11.44
C CYS A 95 -22.67 4.15 -12.36
#